data_AF-M7NAN2-F1
#
_entry.id   AF-M7NAN2-F1
#
_cell.length_a   1.000
_cell.length_b   1.000
_cell.length_c   1.000
_cell.angle_alpha   90.00
_cell.angle_beta   90.00
_cell.angle_gamma   90.00
#
_symmetry.space_group_name_H-M   'P 1'
#
loop_
_entity.id
_entity.type
_entity.pdbx_description
1 polymer ?
#
loop_
_entity_poly.entity_id
_entity_poly.type
_entity_poly.pdbx_seq_one_letter_code
_entity_poly.pdbx_strand_id
1 'polypeptide(L)' 'MENKPLSELTYEEASKELESILEKLRNDEVSIDKLEKVVTRAAALSKLCQDKLRNTEQKVQDIIDKLGL' A
#
# COMPACT_ATOMS: atom_id res chain seq x y z
N MET A 1 -9.37 -15.83 -5.18
CA MET A 1 -8.68 -14.88 -4.28
C MET A 1 -9.29 -13.52 -4.57
N GLU A 2 -10.24 -13.10 -3.76
CA GLU A 2 -10.98 -11.84 -3.95
C GLU A 2 -10.08 -10.66 -3.60
N ASN A 3 -9.91 -9.72 -4.54
CA ASN A 3 -9.19 -8.49 -4.31
C ASN A 3 -10.03 -7.58 -3.39
N LYS A 4 -9.66 -7.54 -2.11
CA LYS A 4 -10.27 -6.65 -1.11
C LYS A 4 -10.23 -5.19 -1.60
N PRO A 5 -11.29 -4.39 -1.37
CA PRO A 5 -11.26 -2.97 -1.68
C PRO A 5 -10.18 -2.26 -0.84
N LEU A 6 -9.53 -1.23 -1.40
CA LEU A 6 -8.44 -0.49 -0.75
C LEU A 6 -8.83 0.06 0.64
N SER A 7 -10.10 0.39 0.83
CA SER A 7 -10.66 0.89 2.09
C SER A 7 -10.63 -0.14 3.23
N GLU A 8 -10.57 -1.43 2.92
CA GLU A 8 -10.58 -2.53 3.89
C GLU A 8 -9.20 -3.15 4.12
N LEU A 9 -8.16 -2.65 3.44
CA LEU A 9 -6.80 -3.13 3.60
C LEU A 9 -6.13 -2.51 4.82
N THR A 10 -5.54 -3.38 5.63
CA THR A 10 -4.50 -3.01 6.60
C THR A 10 -3.21 -2.61 5.88
N TYR A 11 -2.29 -1.98 6.62
CA TYR A 11 -0.97 -1.65 6.06
C TYR A 11 -0.23 -2.92 5.59
N GLU A 12 -0.21 -3.96 6.42
CA GLU A 12 0.48 -5.22 6.11
C GLU A 12 -0.12 -5.95 4.92
N GLU A 13 -1.45 -5.99 4.80
CA GLU A 13 -2.10 -6.57 3.61
C GLU A 13 -1.74 -5.78 2.35
N ALA A 14 -1.77 -4.45 2.41
CA ALA A 14 -1.46 -3.60 1.28
C ALA A 14 0.02 -3.70 0.85
N SER A 15 0.95 -3.73 1.82
CA SER A 15 2.38 -3.89 1.53
C SER A 15 2.68 -5.26 0.92
N LYS A 16 2.07 -6.33 1.46
CA LYS A 16 2.24 -7.69 0.93
C LYS A 16 1.65 -7.85 -0.48
N GLU A 17 0.49 -7.24 -0.74
CA GLU A 17 -0.09 -7.23 -2.09
C GLU A 17 0.82 -6.48 -3.07
N LEU A 18 1.35 -5.31 -2.66
CA LEU A 18 2.26 -4.52 -3.47
C LEU A 18 3.55 -5.29 -3.81
N GLU A 19 4.16 -5.94 -2.83
CA GLU A 19 5.35 -6.78 -3.04
C GLU A 19 5.08 -7.90 -4.05
N SER A 20 3.93 -8.59 -3.93
CA SER A 20 3.54 -9.64 -4.88
C SER A 20 3.34 -9.09 -6.29
N ILE A 21 2.76 -7.90 -6.43
CA ILE A 21 2.63 -7.24 -7.73
C ILE A 21 4.01 -6.94 -8.33
N LEU A 22 4.92 -6.36 -7.54
CA LEU A 22 6.27 -6.02 -7.99
C LEU A 22 7.09 -7.26 -8.35
N GLU A 23 6.90 -8.37 -7.64
CA GLU A 23 7.51 -9.65 -8.00
C GLU A 23 7.02 -10.15 -9.36
N LYS A 24 5.71 -10.18 -9.59
CA LYS A 24 5.14 -10.58 -10.89
C LYS A 24 5.59 -9.69 -12.04
N LEU A 25 5.72 -8.38 -11.80
CA LEU A 25 6.25 -7.45 -12.80
C LEU A 25 7.73 -7.71 -13.10
N ARG A 26 8.55 -8.02 -12.09
CA ARG A 26 9.98 -8.35 -12.29
C ARG A 26 10.18 -9.67 -13.02
N ASN A 27 9.28 -10.62 -12.84
CA ASN A 27 9.34 -11.93 -13.48
C ASN A 27 8.68 -11.96 -14.87
N ASP A 28 8.26 -10.80 -15.41
CA ASP A 28 7.50 -10.69 -16.66
C ASP A 28 6.23 -11.58 -16.72
N GLU A 29 5.63 -11.85 -15.55
CA GLU A 29 4.43 -12.69 -15.42
C GLU A 29 3.12 -11.92 -15.70
N VAL A 30 3.24 -10.63 -16.02
CA VAL A 30 2.10 -9.74 -16.27
C VAL A 30 1.93 -9.52 -17.77
N SER A 31 0.83 -10.01 -18.34
CA SER A 31 0.50 -9.76 -19.74
C SER A 31 0.22 -8.29 -20.01
N ILE A 32 0.49 -7.82 -21.23
CA ILE A 32 0.28 -6.43 -21.65
C ILE A 32 -1.15 -5.94 -21.38
N ASP A 33 -2.17 -6.79 -21.63
CA ASP A 33 -3.59 -6.48 -21.38
C ASP A 33 -3.92 -6.27 -19.89
N LYS A 34 -3.08 -6.77 -18.99
CA LYS A 34 -3.24 -6.65 -17.53
C LYS A 34 -2.30 -5.61 -16.93
N LEU A 35 -1.31 -5.14 -17.68
CA LEU A 35 -0.27 -4.24 -17.19
C LEU A 35 -0.86 -2.96 -16.62
N GLU A 36 -1.78 -2.32 -17.36
CA GLU A 36 -2.47 -1.11 -16.90
C GLU A 36 -3.16 -1.32 -15.54
N LYS A 37 -3.92 -2.41 -15.40
CA LYS A 37 -4.65 -2.73 -14.17
C LYS A 37 -3.71 -3.01 -13.01
N VAL A 38 -2.66 -3.78 -13.25
CA VAL A 38 -1.67 -4.17 -12.24
C VAL A 38 -0.88 -2.95 -11.74
N VAL A 39 -0.42 -2.10 -12.65
CA VAL A 39 0.31 -0.87 -12.32
C VAL A 39 -0.59 0.13 -11.58
N THR A 40 -1.85 0.28 -12.02
CA THR A 40 -2.83 1.14 -11.34
C THR A 40 -3.10 0.67 -9.91
N ARG A 41 -3.23 -0.65 -9.72
CA ARG A 41 -3.39 -1.24 -8.38
C ARG A 41 -2.15 -1.00 -7.52
N ALA A 42 -0.94 -1.21 -8.06
CA ALA A 42 0.31 -0.95 -7.34
C ALA A 42 0.42 0.52 -6.89
N ALA A 43 0.09 1.48 -7.77
CA ALA A 43 0.09 2.89 -7.44
C ALA A 43 -0.90 3.22 -6.31
N ALA A 44 -2.10 2.64 -6.35
CA ALA A 44 -3.10 2.83 -5.30
C ALA A 44 -2.68 2.22 -3.96
N LEU A 45 -2.08 1.04 -3.96
CA LEU A 45 -1.53 0.39 -2.76
C LEU A 45 -0.37 1.22 -2.18
N SER A 46 0.54 1.71 -3.02
CA SER A 46 1.64 2.57 -2.60
C SER A 46 1.13 3.84 -1.90
N LYS A 47 0.13 4.50 -2.49
CA LYS A 47 -0.51 5.68 -1.88
C LYS A 47 -1.16 5.35 -0.54
N LEU A 48 -1.89 4.24 -0.44
CA LEU A 48 -2.50 3.79 0.81
C LEU A 48 -1.47 3.59 1.91
N CYS A 49 -0.33 2.95 1.60
CA CYS A 49 0.76 2.74 2.55
C CYS A 49 1.36 4.07 3.03
N GLN A 50 1.64 5.00 2.10
CA GLN A 50 2.14 6.33 2.43
C GLN A 50 1.17 7.12 3.31
N ASP A 51 -0.12 7.10 2.98
CA ASP A 51 -1.15 7.80 3.75
C ASP A 51 -1.27 7.22 5.16
N LYS A 52 -1.20 5.89 5.32
CA LYS A 52 -1.22 5.24 6.65
C LYS A 52 0.01 5.61 7.48
N LEU A 53 1.20 5.61 6.88
CA LEU A 53 2.44 6.00 7.58
C LEU A 53 2.38 7.44 8.03
N ARG A 54 2.06 8.38 7.13
CA ARG A 54 1.95 9.80 7.45
C ARG A 54 0.93 10.08 8.55
N ASN A 55 -0.24 9.44 8.48
CA ASN A 55 -1.26 9.57 9.51
C ASN A 55 -0.81 9.00 10.87
N THR A 56 0.00 7.94 10.85
CA THR A 56 0.55 7.32 12.06
C THR A 56 1.64 8.20 12.65
N GLU A 57 2.57 8.70 11.84
CA GLU A 57 3.60 9.66 12.23
C GLU A 57 3.00 10.90 12.89
N GLN A 58 1.97 11.50 12.26
CA GLN A 58 1.30 12.66 12.82
C GLN A 58 0.69 12.36 14.19
N LYS A 59 -0.02 11.22 14.34
CA LYS A 59 -0.60 10.83 15.63
C LYS A 59 0.45 10.59 16.69
N VAL A 60 1.57 9.96 16.32
CA VAL A 60 2.70 9.72 17.24
C VAL A 60 3.29 11.05 17.67
N GLN A 61 3.54 11.97 16.74
CA GLN A 61 4.04 13.31 17.06
C GLN A 61 3.08 14.06 18.00
N ASP A 62 1.78 14.06 17.71
CA ASP A 62 0.77 14.70 18.57
C ASP A 62 0.75 14.10 19.99
N ILE A 63 1.03 12.80 20.14
CA ILE A 63 1.12 12.13 21.44
C ILE A 63 2.40 12.55 22.16
N ILE A 64 3.54 12.58 21.48
CA ILE A 64 4.83 13.03 22.02
C ILE A 64 4.71 14.46 22.54
N ASP A 65 4.15 15.37 21.73
CA ASP A 65 3.94 16.78 22.09
C ASP A 65 3.04 16.91 23.34
N LYS A 66 1.99 16.09 23.44
CA LYS A 66 1.09 16.06 24.62
C LYS A 66 1.75 15.51 25.88
N LEU A 67 2.72 14.61 25.74
CA LEU A 67 3.50 14.06 26.84
C LEU A 67 4.64 15.01 27.27
N GLY A 68 4.89 16.08 26.51
CA GLY A 68 5.95 17.05 26.80
C GLY A 68 7.36 16.46 26.61
N LEU A 69 7.49 15.47 25.73
CA LEU A 69 8.75 14.79 25.38
C LEU A 69 9.41 15.44 24.16
#